data_AF-A0A1M7HK71-F1
#
_entry.id   AF-A0A1M7HK71-F1
#
_cell.length_a   1.000
_cell.length_b   1.000
_cell.length_c   1.000
_cell.angle_alpha   90.00
_cell.angle_beta   90.00
_cell.angle_gamma   90.00
#
_symmetry.space_group_name_H-M   'P 1'
#
loop_
_entity.id
_entity.type
_entity.pdbx_description
1 polymer ?
#
loop_
_entity_poly.entity_id
_entity_poly.type
_entity_poly.pdbx_seq_one_letter_code
_entity_poly.pdbx_strand_id
1 'polypeptide(L)'
;MSTPSELRIATRIHFGLKQWLGEGIDVEVMLRQPDEAREILFVCQASGNAELESLARQWADARGELKKAARPRAVAEKPVARPSTPKTAAPRAAAKQDLAWARDTSGFGITQPAELSPPEADTTGARWHKPSSWLRLGSSRH
;
A
#
# COMPACT_ATOMS: atom_id res chain seq x y z
N MET A 1 9.97 11.15 14.63
CA MET A 1 11.29 10.66 15.05
C MET A 1 11.41 9.23 14.59
N SER A 2 12.32 8.95 13.66
CA SER A 2 12.55 7.58 13.16
C SER A 2 13.31 6.76 14.21
N THR A 3 13.02 5.47 14.29
CA THR A 3 13.71 4.60 15.25
C THR A 3 15.08 4.15 14.71
N PRO A 4 16.05 3.81 15.57
CA PRO A 4 17.33 3.28 15.11
C PRO A 4 17.20 1.98 14.29
N SER A 5 16.16 1.19 14.54
CA SER A 5 15.84 -0.01 13.76
C SER A 5 15.36 0.33 12.35
N GLU A 6 14.46 1.32 12.19
CA GLU A 6 14.03 1.82 10.88
C GLU A 6 15.23 2.30 10.06
N LEU A 7 16.10 3.13 10.64
CA LEU A 7 17.28 3.63 9.94
C LEU A 7 18.18 2.48 9.44
N ARG A 8 18.42 1.45 10.26
CA ARG A 8 19.21 0.28 9.86
C ARG A 8 18.56 -0.48 8.71
N ILE A 9 17.24 -0.65 8.72
CA ILE A 9 16.51 -1.35 7.67
C ILE A 9 16.56 -0.53 6.37
N ALA A 10 16.31 0.78 6.40
CA ALA A 10 16.38 1.64 5.22
C ALA A 10 17.78 1.64 4.59
N THR A 11 18.83 1.72 5.40
CA THR A 11 20.21 1.66 4.89
C THR A 11 20.52 0.31 4.23
N ARG A 12 20.02 -0.81 4.78
CA ARG A 12 20.17 -2.13 4.14
C ARG A 12 19.42 -2.21 2.82
N ILE A 13 18.20 -1.67 2.76
CA ILE A 13 17.42 -1.60 1.52
C ILE A 13 18.16 -0.76 0.47
N HIS A 14 18.73 0.39 0.86
CA HIS A 14 19.54 1.23 -0.03
C HIS A 14 20.69 0.43 -0.68
N PHE A 15 21.51 -0.26 0.12
CA PHE A 15 22.62 -1.02 -0.42
C PHE A 15 22.17 -2.25 -1.21
N GLY A 16 21.09 -2.92 -0.79
CA GLY A 16 20.53 -4.05 -1.52
C GLY A 16 20.01 -3.64 -2.90
N LEU A 17 19.30 -2.51 -2.99
CA LEU A 17 18.84 -1.96 -4.27
C LEU A 17 20.01 -1.50 -5.14
N LYS A 18 21.02 -0.84 -4.54
CA LYS A 18 22.23 -0.43 -5.26
C LYS A 18 23.01 -1.61 -5.82
N GLN A 19 23.04 -2.74 -5.14
CA GLN A 19 23.68 -3.98 -5.63
C GLN A 19 22.87 -4.65 -6.73
N TRP A 20 21.53 -4.60 -6.66
CA TRP A 20 20.65 -5.31 -7.58
C TRP A 20 20.35 -4.50 -8.87
N LEU A 21 20.04 -3.21 -8.74
CA LEU A 21 19.69 -2.30 -9.85
C LEU A 21 20.84 -1.40 -10.29
N GLY A 22 21.91 -1.29 -9.48
CA GLY A 22 22.97 -0.30 -9.66
C GLY A 22 22.62 1.08 -9.06
N GLU A 23 21.37 1.31 -8.70
CA GLU A 23 20.87 2.57 -8.15
C GLU A 23 20.28 2.36 -6.75
N GLY A 24 20.65 3.24 -5.82
CA GLY A 24 20.15 3.23 -4.45
C GLY A 24 19.06 4.29 -4.24
N ILE A 25 18.34 4.18 -3.14
CA ILE A 25 17.27 5.11 -2.74
C ILE A 25 17.80 6.23 -1.83
N ASP A 26 17.04 7.32 -1.69
CA ASP A 26 17.30 8.29 -0.63
C ASP A 26 16.71 7.80 0.71
N VAL A 27 17.58 7.50 1.67
CA VAL A 27 17.21 6.98 2.99
C VAL A 27 16.45 8.03 3.82
N GLU A 28 16.82 9.30 3.70
CA GLU A 28 16.15 10.37 4.46
C GLU A 28 14.72 10.57 3.95
N VAL A 29 14.56 10.60 2.63
CA VAL A 29 13.24 10.72 1.99
C VAL A 29 12.38 9.51 2.35
N MET A 30 12.91 8.29 2.27
CA MET A 30 12.18 7.06 2.66
C MET A 30 11.70 7.11 4.13
N LEU A 31 12.51 7.66 5.04
CA LEU A 31 12.14 7.76 6.46
C LEU A 31 11.08 8.83 6.72
N ARG A 32 11.16 9.96 5.99
CA ARG A 32 10.28 11.12 6.16
C ARG A 32 8.95 10.98 5.43
N GLN A 33 8.95 10.39 4.24
CA GLN A 33 7.79 10.31 3.36
C GLN A 33 7.25 8.88 3.30
N PRO A 34 6.04 8.62 3.82
CA PRO A 34 5.47 7.28 3.82
C PRO A 34 5.09 6.79 2.41
N ASP A 35 4.81 7.70 1.48
CA ASP A 35 4.47 7.35 0.10
C ASP A 35 5.70 6.85 -0.68
N GLU A 36 6.82 7.57 -0.60
CA GLU A 36 8.11 7.10 -1.13
C GLU A 36 8.48 5.72 -0.58
N ALA A 37 8.33 5.54 0.74
CA ALA A 37 8.60 4.25 1.37
C ALA A 37 7.72 3.13 0.79
N ARG A 38 6.44 3.39 0.51
CA ARG A 38 5.55 2.37 -0.08
C ARG A 38 5.99 1.95 -1.47
N GLU A 39 6.39 2.90 -2.31
CA GLU A 39 6.85 2.62 -3.68
C GLU A 39 8.12 1.77 -3.67
N ILE A 40 9.10 2.17 -2.86
CA ILE A 40 10.35 1.42 -2.66
C ILE A 40 10.06 -0.01 -2.18
N LEU A 41 9.19 -0.17 -1.17
CA LEU A 41 8.84 -1.48 -0.63
C LEU A 41 8.12 -2.35 -1.66
N PHE A 42 7.32 -1.76 -2.53
CA PHE A 42 6.65 -2.47 -3.61
C PHE A 42 7.67 -3.03 -4.61
N VAL A 43 8.68 -2.23 -4.97
CA VAL A 43 9.80 -2.69 -5.80
C VAL A 43 10.57 -3.82 -5.12
N CYS A 44 10.88 -3.68 -3.82
CA CYS A 44 11.56 -4.74 -3.07
C CYS A 44 10.75 -6.06 -3.08
N GLN A 45 9.43 -5.99 -2.94
CA GLN A 45 8.55 -7.16 -3.00
C GLN A 45 8.47 -7.78 -4.40
N ALA A 46 8.52 -6.96 -5.45
CA ALA A 46 8.46 -7.42 -6.84
C ALA A 46 9.83 -7.88 -7.38
N SER A 47 10.93 -7.60 -6.68
CA SER A 47 12.30 -7.87 -7.14
C SER A 47 12.64 -9.37 -7.28
N GLY A 48 11.89 -10.26 -6.61
CA GLY A 48 12.20 -11.69 -6.52
C GLY A 48 13.46 -12.00 -5.69
N ASN A 49 14.05 -11.00 -5.03
CA ASN A 49 15.19 -11.17 -4.14
C ASN A 49 14.72 -11.38 -2.70
N ALA A 50 14.99 -12.57 -2.15
CA ALA A 50 14.58 -12.95 -0.80
C ALA A 50 15.09 -12.00 0.30
N GLU A 51 16.29 -11.44 0.17
CA GLU A 51 16.84 -10.46 1.13
C GLU A 51 16.01 -9.16 1.11
N LEU A 52 15.73 -8.62 -0.08
CA LEU A 52 14.94 -7.39 -0.23
C LEU A 52 13.49 -7.58 0.23
N GLU A 53 12.89 -8.73 -0.09
CA GLU A 53 11.56 -9.08 0.41
C GLU A 53 11.53 -9.17 1.94
N SER A 54 12.55 -9.78 2.55
CA SER A 54 12.62 -9.92 4.01
C SER A 54 12.79 -8.56 4.70
N LEU A 55 13.56 -7.65 4.11
CA LEU A 55 13.76 -6.30 4.62
C LEU A 55 12.48 -5.47 4.51
N ALA A 56 11.73 -5.63 3.41
CA ALA A 56 10.45 -4.96 3.24
C ALA A 56 9.41 -5.37 4.30
N ARG A 57 9.39 -6.66 4.66
CA ARG A 57 8.54 -7.17 5.75
C ARG A 57 8.96 -6.61 7.11
N GLN A 58 10.26 -6.65 7.42
CA GLN A 58 10.81 -6.08 8.66
C GLN A 58 10.49 -4.59 8.82
N TRP A 59 10.51 -3.83 7.72
CA TRP A 59 10.11 -2.42 7.74
C TRP A 59 8.64 -2.24 8.13
N ALA A 60 7.75 -3.04 7.54
CA ALA A 60 6.32 -2.99 7.86
C ALA A 60 6.06 -3.31 9.33
N ASP A 61 6.77 -4.29 9.90
CA ASP A 61 6.70 -4.62 11.32
C ASP A 61 7.22 -3.48 12.20
N ALA A 62 8.38 -2.90 11.89
CA ALA A 62 8.96 -1.78 12.64
C ALA A 62 8.03 -0.56 12.68
N ARG A 63 7.42 -0.21 11.53
CA ARG A 63 6.42 0.89 11.44
C ARG A 63 5.09 0.52 12.10
N GLY A 64 4.70 -0.75 12.05
CA GLY A 64 3.50 -1.28 12.69
C GLY A 64 3.56 -1.14 14.21
N GLU A 65 4.69 -1.47 14.82
CA GLU A 65 4.93 -1.29 16.25
C GLU A 65 4.90 0.19 16.66
N LEU A 66 5.48 1.09 15.85
CA LEU A 66 5.41 2.53 16.08
C LEU A 66 3.95 3.03 16.07
N LYS A 67 3.14 2.55 15.10
CA LYS A 67 1.73 2.93 14.98
C LYS A 67 0.88 2.36 16.11
N LYS A 68 1.17 1.14 16.59
CA LYS A 68 0.51 0.56 17.76
C LYS A 68 0.85 1.34 19.03
N ALA A 69 2.12 1.72 19.21
CA ALA A 69 2.57 2.53 20.33
C ALA A 69 1.97 3.95 20.32
N ALA A 70 1.75 4.53 19.13
CA ALA A 70 1.14 5.83 18.95
C ALA A 70 -0.40 5.82 19.06
N ARG A 71 -1.05 4.65 18.98
CA ARG A 71 -2.50 4.57 19.15
C ARG A 71 -2.81 4.82 20.64
N PRO A 72 -3.57 5.88 20.99
CA PRO A 72 -3.99 6.05 22.37
C PRO A 72 -4.75 4.81 22.78
N ARG A 73 -4.36 4.26 23.93
CA ARG A 73 -4.98 3.10 24.57
C ARG A 73 -6.43 3.44 24.88
N ALA A 74 -7.31 3.29 23.89
CA ALA A 74 -8.74 3.25 24.11
C ALA A 74 -8.94 2.12 25.12
N VAL A 75 -9.38 2.53 26.29
CA VAL A 75 -9.54 1.72 27.49
C VAL A 75 -10.24 0.43 27.07
N ALA A 76 -9.55 -0.69 27.21
CA ALA A 76 -10.19 -1.99 27.25
C ALA A 76 -10.96 -2.06 28.58
N GLU A 77 -12.04 -1.29 28.69
CA GLU A 77 -13.09 -1.60 29.65
C GLU A 77 -13.78 -2.86 29.16
N LYS A 78 -13.21 -3.96 29.63
CA LYS A 78 -13.85 -5.26 29.71
C LYS A 78 -15.18 -5.08 30.47
N PRO A 79 -16.36 -5.22 29.83
CA PRO A 79 -17.59 -5.35 30.58
C PRO A 79 -17.49 -6.70 31.29
N VAL A 80 -17.54 -6.65 32.62
CA VAL A 80 -17.65 -7.79 33.53
C VAL A 80 -18.69 -8.78 32.98
N ALA A 81 -18.21 -10.00 32.70
CA ALA A 81 -19.05 -11.15 32.49
C ALA A 81 -19.90 -11.39 33.76
N ARG A 82 -21.22 -11.38 33.62
CA ARG A 82 -22.12 -12.05 34.57
C ARG A 82 -22.37 -13.49 34.08
N PRO A 83 -22.39 -14.47 34.99
CA PRO A 83 -22.50 -15.88 34.61
C PRO A 83 -23.89 -16.22 34.06
N SER A 84 -23.87 -17.20 33.17
CA SER A 84 -24.92 -17.75 32.32
C SER A 84 -25.95 -18.61 33.05
N THR A 85 -27.16 -18.73 32.47
CA THR A 85 -27.81 -20.02 32.12
C THR A 85 -28.86 -19.78 30.99
N PRO A 86 -29.21 -20.82 30.20
CA PRO A 86 -29.20 -20.73 28.74
C PRO A 86 -30.59 -20.82 28.08
N LYS A 87 -30.76 -20.26 26.86
CA LYS A 87 -31.76 -20.75 25.90
C LYS A 87 -31.47 -20.33 24.44
N THR A 88 -31.15 -21.35 23.64
CA THR A 88 -31.42 -21.52 22.19
C THR A 88 -30.57 -20.78 21.13
N ALA A 89 -29.76 -21.60 20.44
CA ALA A 89 -29.41 -21.64 19.00
C ALA A 89 -29.23 -20.35 18.16
N ALA A 90 -27.98 -20.16 17.70
CA ALA A 90 -27.44 -19.72 16.38
C ALA A 90 -28.20 -18.70 15.46
N PRO A 91 -27.52 -17.99 14.52
CA PRO A 91 -26.08 -17.92 14.21
C PRO A 91 -25.52 -16.48 14.31
N ARG A 92 -24.18 -16.39 14.14
CA ARG A 92 -23.37 -15.19 13.86
C ARG A 92 -24.19 -13.94 13.47
N ALA A 93 -24.15 -12.93 14.33
CA ALA A 93 -24.45 -11.56 13.95
C ALA A 93 -23.38 -11.09 12.96
N ALA A 94 -23.60 -11.38 11.67
CA ALA A 94 -23.14 -10.51 10.62
C ALA A 94 -23.69 -9.13 10.96
N ALA A 95 -22.82 -8.20 11.35
CA ALA A 95 -23.18 -6.80 11.41
C ALA A 95 -23.82 -6.48 10.06
N LYS A 96 -25.12 -6.19 10.08
CA LYS A 96 -25.88 -5.79 8.91
C LYS A 96 -25.21 -4.50 8.42
N GLN A 97 -24.34 -4.62 7.43
CA GLN A 97 -23.80 -3.44 6.77
C GLN A 97 -24.99 -2.79 6.07
N ASP A 98 -25.39 -1.63 6.58
CA ASP A 98 -26.38 -0.80 5.93
C ASP A 98 -25.77 -0.31 4.61
N LEU A 99 -26.10 -1.03 3.54
CA LEU A 99 -25.62 -0.85 2.17
C LEU A 99 -26.66 -0.04 1.38
N ALA A 100 -27.15 1.08 1.94
CA ALA A 100 -28.07 1.98 1.25
C ALA A 100 -27.49 2.50 -0.09
N TRP A 101 -26.17 2.66 -0.18
CA TRP A 101 -25.44 3.11 -1.38
C TRP A 101 -25.16 2.00 -2.41
N ALA A 102 -25.33 0.72 -2.06
CA ALA A 102 -25.11 -0.39 -3.00
C ALA A 102 -26.32 -0.67 -3.91
N ARG A 103 -27.44 0.01 -3.67
CA ARG A 103 -28.68 -0.16 -4.46
C ARG A 103 -28.74 0.69 -5.73
N ASP A 104 -27.79 1.61 -5.93
CA ASP A 104 -27.83 2.58 -7.03
C ASP A 104 -26.76 2.34 -8.12
N THR A 105 -26.50 1.08 -8.47
CA THR A 105 -25.60 0.72 -9.59
C THR A 105 -26.34 0.28 -10.85
N SER A 106 -27.57 0.78 -11.05
CA SER A 106 -28.24 0.67 -12.35
C SER A 106 -27.86 1.87 -13.21
N GLY A 107 -26.79 1.76 -14.01
CA GLY A 107 -26.44 2.88 -14.89
C GLY A 107 -25.10 2.88 -15.62
N PHE A 108 -24.26 1.85 -15.53
CA PHE A 108 -23.14 1.72 -16.46
C PHE A 108 -23.52 0.82 -17.62
N GLY A 109 -24.02 1.47 -18.68
CA GLY A 109 -24.27 0.84 -19.96
C GLY A 109 -22.99 0.18 -20.48
N ILE A 110 -23.13 -1.10 -20.86
CA ILE A 110 -22.15 -1.79 -21.69
C ILE A 110 -22.34 -1.21 -23.09
N THR A 111 -21.67 -0.11 -23.42
CA THR A 111 -21.39 0.20 -24.81
C THR A 111 -20.29 -0.75 -25.26
N GLN A 112 -20.69 -1.75 -26.04
CA GLN A 112 -19.80 -2.58 -26.81
C GLN A 112 -18.94 -1.65 -27.70
N PRO A 113 -17.60 -1.63 -27.59
CA PRO A 113 -16.80 -0.87 -28.53
C PRO A 113 -16.93 -1.53 -29.91
N ALA A 114 -17.26 -0.72 -30.91
CA ALA A 114 -17.35 -1.16 -32.29
C ALA A 114 -16.04 -1.83 -32.72
N GLU A 115 -16.14 -2.99 -33.37
CA GLU A 115 -15.00 -3.66 -34.01
C GLU A 115 -14.40 -2.73 -35.07
N LEU A 116 -13.22 -2.16 -34.75
CA LEU A 116 -12.41 -1.39 -35.68
C LEU A 116 -11.33 -2.31 -36.25
N SER A 117 -11.51 -2.66 -37.52
CA SER A 117 -10.51 -3.18 -38.45
C SER A 117 -9.18 -2.40 -38.34
N PRO A 118 -8.00 -3.05 -38.48
CA PRO A 118 -6.73 -2.48 -38.05
C PRO A 118 -6.24 -1.36 -38.98
N PRO A 119 -5.96 -0.14 -38.47
CA PRO A 119 -5.03 0.77 -39.11
C PRO A 119 -3.62 0.56 -38.55
N GLU A 120 -2.65 0.80 -39.41
CA GLU A 120 -1.23 0.49 -39.28
C GLU A 120 -0.51 1.02 -38.03
N ALA A 121 0.67 0.45 -37.78
CA ALA A 121 1.56 0.76 -36.68
C ALA A 121 2.06 2.21 -36.69
N ASP A 122 1.34 3.11 -36.03
CA ASP A 122 1.87 4.40 -35.64
C ASP A 122 2.45 4.30 -34.21
N THR A 123 3.77 4.35 -34.14
CA THR A 123 4.57 4.28 -32.92
C THR A 123 4.44 5.57 -32.11
N THR A 124 3.25 5.89 -31.62
CA THR A 124 3.00 7.09 -30.82
C THR A 124 2.02 6.77 -29.69
N GLY A 125 2.44 5.95 -28.72
CA GLY A 125 1.48 5.52 -27.70
C GLY A 125 2.00 4.75 -26.50
N ALA A 126 3.24 4.96 -26.05
CA ALA A 126 3.70 4.38 -24.78
C ALA A 126 4.75 5.25 -24.09
N ARG A 127 4.42 6.52 -23.84
CA ARG A 127 5.32 7.44 -23.10
C ARG A 127 5.23 7.32 -21.57
N TRP A 128 4.38 6.44 -21.05
CA TRP A 128 4.20 6.22 -19.61
C TRP A 128 5.31 5.38 -18.97
N HIS A 129 6.04 4.57 -19.76
CA HIS A 129 7.17 3.77 -19.28
C HIS A 129 8.47 4.56 -19.06
N LYS A 130 8.46 5.89 -19.23
CA LYS A 130 9.63 6.74 -19.00
C LYS A 130 9.46 7.48 -17.66
N PRO A 131 10.35 7.24 -16.67
CA PRO A 131 10.26 7.89 -15.35
C PRO A 131 10.39 9.41 -15.45
N SER A 132 11.03 9.92 -16.52
CA SER A 132 11.12 11.36 -16.82
C SER A 132 9.80 12.03 -17.20
N SER A 133 8.73 11.27 -17.44
CA SER A 133 7.40 11.85 -17.69
C SER A 133 6.71 12.31 -16.41
N TRP A 134 6.98 11.66 -15.28
CA TRP A 134 6.44 12.01 -13.96
C TRP A 134 7.04 13.32 -13.43
N LEU A 135 8.34 13.51 -13.66
CA LEU A 135 9.08 14.72 -13.24
C LEU A 135 8.54 16.01 -13.90
N ARG A 136 7.88 15.93 -15.06
CA ARG A 136 7.31 17.13 -15.72
C ARG A 136 5.92 17.50 -15.21
N LEU A 137 5.19 16.59 -14.58
CA LEU A 137 3.82 16.86 -14.13
C LEU A 137 3.77 17.66 -12.81
N GLY A 138 4.88 17.71 -12.06
CA GLY A 138 5.00 18.48 -10.82
C GLY A 138 5.52 19.91 -10.96
N SER A 139 6.04 20.32 -12.12
CA SER A 139 6.71 21.62 -12.31
C SER A 139 5.84 22.70 -12.99
N SER A 140 4.52 22.56 -12.90
CA SER A 140 3.58 23.58 -13.38
C SER A 140 2.58 23.92 -12.29
N ARG A 141 2.98 24.82 -11.40
CA ARG A 141 2.08 25.78 -10.74
C ARG A 141 2.92 26.98 -10.29
N HIS A 142 2.51 28.14 -10.79
CA HIS A 142 3.00 29.49 -10.50
C HIS A 142 2.96 29.82 -9.01
#